data_AF-A0A8S1L9E8-F1
#
_entry.id   AF-A0A8S1L9E8-F1
#
_cell.length_a   1.000
_cell.length_b   1.000
_cell.length_c   1.000
_cell.angle_alpha   90.00
_cell.angle_beta   90.00
_cell.angle_gamma   90.00
#
_symmetry.space_group_name_H-M   'P 1'
#
loop_
_entity.id
_entity.type
_entity.pdbx_description
1 polymer ?
#
loop_
_entity_poly.entity_id
_entity_poly.type
_entity_poly.pdbx_seq_one_letter_code
_entity_poly.pdbx_strand_id
1 'polypeptide(L)'
;MMEEQKLNEIQLSQFAADKLKKQALEYKRLQESFSKRFSSNNNNQFYILSLNWLNQWKKYVSYDEIVANKAPCLYFGRITLDRINDDLQENVMKCFLYDPIKTHPWNTFMKQECQENVDYIVIDKDIWDFFTSYYSGISIIRPSNGNGKDKQVAVNLLRVQNKIIFSLNVY
;
A
#
# COMPACT_ATOMS: atom_id res chain seq x y z
N MET A 1 -13.36 -1.26 30.81
CA MET A 1 -12.58 -0.36 31.70
C MET A 1 -11.35 -1.00 32.37
N MET A 2 -10.96 -2.26 32.06
CA MET A 2 -9.71 -2.84 32.60
C MET A 2 -8.56 -2.93 31.59
N GLU A 3 -8.81 -2.70 30.29
CA GLU A 3 -7.77 -2.80 29.25
C GLU A 3 -6.93 -1.53 29.07
N GLU A 4 -7.45 -0.36 29.43
CA GLU A 4 -6.73 0.92 29.29
C GLU A 4 -5.51 1.04 30.23
N GLN A 5 -5.50 0.32 31.35
CA GLN A 5 -4.41 0.42 32.35
C GLN A 5 -3.16 -0.38 31.99
N LYS A 6 -3.22 -1.35 31.06
CA LYS A 6 -2.05 -2.16 30.66
C LYS A 6 -1.19 -1.54 29.56
N LEU A 7 -1.64 -0.46 28.92
CA LEU A 7 -0.92 0.20 27.83
C LEU A 7 0.17 1.18 28.29
N ASN A 8 0.40 1.31 29.59
CA ASN A 8 1.08 2.48 30.16
C ASN A 8 2.60 2.37 30.41
N GLU A 9 3.28 1.27 30.09
CA GLU A 9 4.73 1.13 30.43
C GLU A 9 5.62 0.57 29.33
N ILE A 10 5.39 0.94 28.07
CA ILE A 10 6.46 0.88 27.07
C ILE A 10 6.89 2.32 26.78
N GLN A 11 7.93 2.76 27.48
CA GLN A 11 8.61 4.01 27.14
C GLN A 11 9.38 3.80 25.84
N LEU A 12 8.91 4.43 24.76
CA LEU A 12 9.61 4.45 23.49
C LEU A 12 10.96 5.15 23.67
N SER A 13 12.05 4.53 23.25
CA SER A 13 13.37 5.17 23.34
C SER A 13 13.40 6.44 22.49
N GLN A 14 14.16 7.44 22.93
CA GLN A 14 14.31 8.70 22.20
C GLN A 14 14.80 8.47 20.76
N PHE A 15 15.72 7.52 20.57
CA PHE A 15 16.20 7.12 19.25
C PHE A 15 15.08 6.56 18.36
N ALA A 16 14.22 5.70 18.89
CA ALA A 16 13.08 5.16 18.15
C ALA A 16 12.07 6.27 17.83
N ALA A 17 11.78 7.16 18.78
CA ALA A 17 10.92 8.32 18.57
C ALA A 17 11.42 9.22 17.44
N ASP A 18 12.71 9.54 17.42
CA ASP A 18 13.29 10.39 16.38
C ASP A 18 13.29 9.71 15.00
N LYS A 19 13.48 8.38 14.96
CA LYS A 19 13.34 7.59 13.74
C LYS A 19 11.92 7.68 13.17
N LEU A 20 10.88 7.54 13.99
CA LEU A 20 9.49 7.63 13.55
C LEU A 20 9.12 9.04 13.09
N LYS A 21 9.62 10.08 13.78
CA LYS A 21 9.45 11.47 13.34
C LYS A 21 10.06 11.72 11.96
N LYS A 22 11.29 11.22 11.76
CA LYS A 22 11.97 11.33 10.46
C LYS A 22 11.17 10.64 9.36
N GLN A 23 10.58 9.48 9.63
CA GLN A 23 9.71 8.79 8.67
C GLN A 23 8.48 9.63 8.30
N ALA A 24 7.77 10.21 9.27
CA ALA A 24 6.59 11.03 9.00
C ALA A 24 6.91 12.23 8.09
N LEU A 25 8.00 12.94 8.38
CA LEU A 25 8.44 14.10 7.61
C LEU A 25 8.92 13.73 6.20
N GLU A 26 9.64 12.61 6.07
CA GLU A 26 10.11 12.14 4.77
C GLU A 26 8.95 11.69 3.88
N TYR A 27 7.97 10.97 4.44
CA TYR A 27 6.77 10.61 3.69
C TYR A 27 6.00 11.84 3.20
N LYS A 28 5.84 12.89 4.04
CA LYS A 28 5.23 14.16 3.61
C LYS A 28 5.97 14.75 2.40
N ARG A 29 7.31 14.82 2.47
CA ARG A 29 8.15 15.32 1.37
C ARG A 29 7.94 14.52 0.08
N LEU A 30 7.91 13.19 0.19
CA LEU A 30 7.69 12.30 -0.94
C LEU A 30 6.29 12.47 -1.54
N GLN A 31 5.25 12.58 -0.71
CA GLN A 31 3.88 12.77 -1.16
C GLN A 31 3.68 14.11 -1.89
N GLU A 32 4.26 15.19 -1.37
CA GLU A 32 4.25 16.50 -2.03
C GLU A 32 4.99 16.46 -3.38
N SER A 33 6.14 15.78 -3.42
CA SER A 33 6.92 15.60 -4.64
C SER A 33 6.18 14.77 -5.69
N PHE A 34 5.54 13.69 -5.26
CA PHE A 34 4.71 12.84 -6.11
C PHE A 34 3.54 13.62 -6.70
N SER A 35 2.80 14.35 -5.86
CA SER A 35 1.64 15.15 -6.30
C SER A 35 2.01 16.20 -7.36
N LYS A 36 3.18 16.82 -7.24
CA LYS A 36 3.69 17.79 -8.22
C LYS A 36 4.12 17.13 -9.54
N ARG A 37 4.69 15.92 -9.46
CA ARG A 37 5.29 15.23 -10.62
C ARG A 37 4.32 14.28 -11.33
N PHE A 38 3.21 13.88 -10.71
CA PHE A 38 2.33 12.83 -11.22
C PHE A 38 1.90 13.06 -12.68
N SER A 39 1.39 14.26 -12.98
CA SER A 39 0.92 14.62 -14.33
C SER A 39 2.04 14.87 -15.34
N SER A 40 3.26 15.18 -14.89
CA SER A 40 4.39 15.52 -15.77
C SER A 40 5.38 14.38 -15.97
N ASN A 41 5.25 13.30 -15.20
CA ASN A 41 6.21 12.21 -15.18
C ASN A 41 5.83 11.13 -16.22
N ASN A 42 6.82 10.68 -17.00
CA ASN A 42 6.70 9.57 -17.95
C ASN A 42 6.79 8.19 -17.27
N ASN A 43 6.73 8.11 -15.94
CA ASN A 43 6.65 6.85 -15.21
C ASN A 43 5.43 6.05 -15.68
N ASN A 44 5.67 4.86 -16.22
CA ASN A 44 4.60 3.98 -16.71
C ASN A 44 4.20 2.92 -15.67
N GLN A 45 4.84 2.91 -14.50
CA GLN A 45 4.62 1.93 -13.45
C GLN A 45 4.36 2.62 -12.12
N PHE A 46 3.32 2.17 -11.44
CA PHE A 46 2.87 2.65 -10.15
C PHE A 46 2.63 1.48 -9.20
N TYR A 47 2.60 1.79 -7.92
CA TYR A 47 2.36 0.83 -6.85
C TYR A 47 1.04 1.16 -6.18
N ILE A 48 0.35 0.11 -5.74
CA ILE A 48 -0.86 0.22 -4.93
C ILE A 48 -0.46 0.10 -3.47
N LEU A 49 -1.01 0.98 -2.63
CA LEU A 49 -0.83 0.98 -1.19
C LEU A 49 -2.20 0.90 -0.50
N SER A 50 -2.36 -0.08 0.39
CA SER A 50 -3.53 -0.20 1.27
C SER A 50 -3.72 1.07 2.09
N LEU A 51 -4.93 1.64 1.99
CA LEU A 51 -5.30 2.80 2.79
C LEU A 51 -5.50 2.40 4.26
N ASN A 52 -5.97 1.18 4.53
CA ASN A 52 -6.07 0.66 5.89
C ASN A 52 -4.69 0.56 6.54
N TRP A 53 -3.72 -0.07 5.88
CA TRP A 53 -2.34 -0.15 6.37
C TRP A 53 -1.73 1.25 6.56
N LEU A 54 -1.91 2.14 5.58
CA LEU A 54 -1.40 3.51 5.66
C LEU A 54 -1.98 4.27 6.85
N ASN A 55 -3.28 4.12 7.12
CA ASN A 55 -3.92 4.78 8.24
C ASN A 55 -3.42 4.26 9.59
N GLN A 56 -3.15 2.95 9.70
CA GLN A 56 -2.51 2.38 10.87
C GLN A 56 -1.08 2.90 11.03
N TRP A 57 -0.31 2.96 9.94
CA TRP A 57 1.04 3.52 9.95
C TRP A 57 1.04 5.00 10.35
N LYS A 58 0.10 5.81 9.85
CA LYS A 58 -0.03 7.23 10.23
C LYS A 58 -0.25 7.39 11.73
N LYS A 59 -1.10 6.56 12.34
CA LYS A 59 -1.28 6.53 13.80
C LYS A 59 -0.02 6.08 14.52
N TYR A 60 0.63 5.02 14.01
CA TYR A 60 1.87 4.48 14.57
C TYR A 60 2.98 5.53 14.63
N VAL A 61 3.14 6.33 13.58
CA VAL A 61 4.13 7.40 13.55
C VAL A 61 3.61 8.74 14.05
N SER A 62 2.34 8.89 14.44
CA SER A 62 1.71 10.18 14.75
C SER A 62 1.88 11.22 13.64
N TYR A 63 1.60 10.79 12.40
CA TYR A 63 1.85 11.57 11.19
C TYR A 63 1.20 12.95 11.25
N ASP A 64 -0.10 13.02 11.56
CA ASP A 64 -0.85 14.27 11.52
C ASP A 64 -0.35 15.27 12.58
N GLU A 65 -0.03 14.79 13.79
CA GLU A 65 0.53 15.62 14.85
C GLU A 65 1.93 16.15 14.49
N ILE A 66 2.82 15.27 14.02
CA ILE A 66 4.20 15.65 13.68
C ILE A 66 4.23 16.65 12.53
N VAL A 67 3.40 16.43 11.50
CA VAL A 67 3.30 17.33 10.36
C VAL A 67 2.73 18.70 10.76
N ALA A 68 1.84 18.73 11.77
CA ALA A 68 1.30 19.96 12.35
C ALA A 68 2.18 20.55 13.46
N ASN A 69 3.38 20.01 13.70
CA ASN A 69 4.30 20.42 14.77
C ASN A 69 3.68 20.35 16.19
N LYS A 70 2.92 19.30 16.45
CA LYS A 70 2.27 18.97 17.74
C LYS A 70 2.96 17.77 18.40
N ALA A 71 2.63 17.56 19.68
CA ALA A 71 3.08 16.37 20.41
C ALA A 71 2.50 15.08 19.80
N PRO A 72 3.24 13.96 19.77
CA PRO A 72 2.75 12.69 19.24
C PRO A 72 1.47 12.19 19.92
N CYS A 73 0.67 11.41 19.20
CA CYS A 73 -0.56 10.83 19.74
C CYS A 73 -0.28 9.65 20.70
N LEU A 74 -1.33 9.17 21.37
CA LEU A 74 -1.23 8.08 22.35
C LEU A 74 -0.80 6.72 21.75
N TYR A 75 -0.88 6.57 20.43
CA TYR A 75 -0.52 5.33 19.70
C TYR A 75 0.92 5.34 19.16
N PHE A 76 1.67 6.42 19.38
CA PHE A 76 3.01 6.61 18.84
C PHE A 76 3.97 5.47 19.21
N GLY A 77 4.44 4.72 18.21
CA GLY A 77 5.33 3.58 18.40
C GLY A 77 4.70 2.35 19.06
N ARG A 78 3.38 2.33 19.27
CA ARG A 78 2.67 1.29 20.05
C ARG A 78 1.80 0.34 19.22
N ILE A 79 1.60 0.66 17.94
CA ILE A 79 0.84 -0.19 17.02
C ILE A 79 1.77 -1.23 16.40
N THR A 80 1.36 -2.49 16.43
CA THR A 80 1.97 -3.54 15.61
C THR A 80 1.40 -3.44 14.21
N LEU A 81 2.26 -3.09 13.25
CA LEU A 81 1.86 -3.00 11.85
C LEU A 81 1.93 -4.36 11.18
N ASP A 82 0.86 -4.71 10.47
CA ASP A 82 0.84 -5.86 9.58
C ASP A 82 1.72 -5.60 8.34
N ARG A 83 1.81 -6.61 7.46
CA ARG A 83 2.53 -6.51 6.19
C ARG A 83 1.79 -5.56 5.26
N ILE A 84 2.54 -4.75 4.50
CA ILE A 84 1.94 -3.84 3.52
C ILE A 84 1.15 -4.65 2.48
N ASN A 85 -0.08 -4.21 2.20
CA ASN A 85 -1.02 -4.77 1.20
C ASN A 85 -1.51 -6.20 1.50
N ASP A 86 -1.37 -6.70 2.72
CA ASP A 86 -1.89 -8.01 3.08
C ASP A 86 -3.42 -8.08 2.94
N ASP A 87 -4.07 -7.00 3.34
CA ASP A 87 -5.52 -6.81 3.28
C ASP A 87 -6.09 -6.65 1.86
N LEU A 88 -5.26 -6.27 0.87
CA LEU A 88 -5.69 -6.11 -0.51
C LEU A 88 -5.57 -7.39 -1.34
N GLN A 89 -4.94 -8.44 -0.82
CA GLN A 89 -4.67 -9.64 -1.61
C GLN A 89 -5.89 -10.55 -1.74
N GLU A 90 -6.05 -11.13 -2.94
CA GLU A 90 -6.98 -12.23 -3.18
C GLU A 90 -6.22 -13.56 -3.16
N ASN A 91 -6.61 -14.46 -2.25
CA ASN A 91 -6.06 -15.82 -2.18
C ASN A 91 -6.68 -16.70 -3.27
N VAL A 92 -6.26 -16.50 -4.51
CA VAL A 92 -6.68 -17.35 -5.64
C VAL A 92 -5.74 -18.55 -5.80
N MET A 93 -6.31 -19.73 -6.06
CA MET A 93 -5.53 -20.90 -6.46
C MET A 93 -4.88 -20.61 -7.84
N LYS A 94 -3.55 -20.56 -7.86
CA LYS A 94 -2.75 -20.16 -9.02
C LYS A 94 -2.58 -21.35 -9.98
N CYS A 95 -3.50 -21.54 -10.92
CA CYS A 95 -3.36 -22.59 -11.94
C CYS A 95 -2.41 -22.17 -13.08
N PHE A 96 -2.28 -20.87 -13.34
CA PHE A 96 -1.40 -20.31 -14.37
C PHE A 96 -0.72 -19.05 -13.85
N LEU A 97 0.61 -18.98 -13.99
CA LEU A 97 1.42 -17.81 -13.66
C LEU A 97 2.14 -17.34 -14.91
N TYR A 98 2.20 -16.02 -15.09
CA TYR A 98 2.95 -15.39 -16.16
C TYR A 98 4.44 -15.45 -15.85
N ASP A 99 5.27 -15.74 -16.85
CA ASP A 99 6.72 -15.65 -16.72
C ASP A 99 7.16 -14.17 -16.73
N PRO A 100 8.08 -13.73 -15.86
CA PRO A 100 8.72 -14.48 -14.77
C PRO A 100 7.81 -14.74 -13.58
N ILE A 101 7.71 -16.00 -13.16
CA ILE A 101 6.78 -16.50 -12.13
C ILE A 101 6.76 -15.63 -10.85
N LYS A 102 7.94 -15.20 -10.38
CA LYS A 102 8.09 -14.49 -9.10
C LYS A 102 7.88 -12.98 -9.18
N THR A 103 8.08 -12.38 -10.35
CA THR A 103 8.17 -10.91 -10.48
C THR A 103 7.20 -10.33 -11.49
N HIS A 104 6.47 -11.16 -12.24
CA HIS A 104 5.50 -10.65 -13.20
C HIS A 104 4.35 -9.92 -12.47
N PRO A 105 4.06 -8.64 -12.79
CA PRO A 105 3.06 -7.82 -12.08
C PRO A 105 1.66 -8.43 -12.00
N TRP A 106 1.31 -9.27 -12.98
CA TRP A 106 -0.01 -9.93 -13.06
C TRP A 106 -0.11 -11.20 -12.23
N ASN A 107 0.97 -11.64 -11.57
CA ASN A 107 0.94 -12.76 -10.63
C ASN A 107 0.54 -12.33 -9.21
N THR A 108 0.29 -11.03 -9.00
CA THR A 108 -0.24 -10.47 -7.74
C THR A 108 -1.71 -10.06 -7.93
N PHE A 109 -2.60 -10.88 -7.38
CA PHE A 109 -4.04 -10.67 -7.45
C PHE A 109 -4.51 -9.80 -6.30
N MET A 110 -5.25 -8.75 -6.66
CA MET A 110 -5.90 -7.84 -5.73
C MET A 110 -7.37 -8.25 -5.63
N LYS A 111 -7.97 -8.11 -4.44
CA LYS A 111 -9.41 -8.36 -4.24
C LYS A 111 -10.22 -7.60 -5.29
N GLN A 112 -11.31 -8.23 -5.73
CA GLN A 112 -12.25 -7.59 -6.63
C GLN A 112 -12.92 -6.40 -5.96
N GLU A 113 -13.39 -5.46 -6.78
CA GLU A 113 -14.20 -4.30 -6.34
C GLU A 113 -13.49 -3.30 -5.41
N CYS A 114 -12.16 -3.42 -5.23
CA CYS A 114 -11.41 -2.39 -4.52
C CYS A 114 -11.51 -1.04 -5.24
N GLN A 115 -11.72 0.02 -4.47
CA GLN A 115 -11.90 1.39 -4.93
C GLN A 115 -10.75 2.30 -4.50
N GLU A 116 -10.28 3.14 -5.43
CA GLU A 116 -9.25 4.14 -5.15
C GLU A 116 -9.77 5.18 -4.15
N ASN A 117 -8.91 5.60 -3.22
CA ASN A 117 -9.20 6.49 -2.09
C ASN A 117 -10.18 5.94 -1.05
N VAL A 118 -10.62 4.68 -1.18
CA VAL A 118 -11.42 3.96 -0.18
C VAL A 118 -10.60 2.82 0.39
N ASP A 119 -10.15 1.91 -0.47
CA ASP A 119 -9.39 0.72 -0.06
C ASP A 119 -7.90 0.92 -0.27
N TYR A 120 -7.52 1.68 -1.29
CA TYR A 120 -6.14 1.87 -1.68
C TYR A 120 -5.85 3.27 -2.22
N ILE A 121 -4.57 3.60 -2.30
CA ILE A 121 -4.06 4.75 -3.05
C ILE A 121 -2.99 4.33 -4.04
N VAL A 122 -2.82 5.12 -5.08
CA VAL A 122 -1.73 4.99 -6.06
C VAL A 122 -0.53 5.79 -5.58
N ILE A 123 0.66 5.17 -5.61
CA ILE A 123 1.93 5.78 -5.23
C ILE A 123 3.01 5.47 -6.27
N ASP A 124 4.07 6.28 -6.29
CA ASP A 124 5.25 6.01 -7.11
C ASP A 124 6.24 5.05 -6.43
N LYS A 125 7.30 4.72 -7.16
CA LYS A 125 8.38 3.86 -6.69
C LYS A 125 9.09 4.45 -5.47
N ASP A 126 9.28 5.77 -5.42
CA ASP A 126 10.01 6.43 -4.33
C ASP A 126 9.29 6.22 -2.99
N ILE A 127 7.97 6.38 -2.97
CA ILE A 127 7.13 6.12 -1.79
C ILE A 127 7.15 4.63 -1.44
N TRP A 128 7.08 3.74 -2.43
CA TRP A 128 7.12 2.29 -2.21
C TRP A 128 8.44 1.83 -1.59
N ASP A 129 9.57 2.30 -2.14
CA ASP A 129 10.91 2.00 -1.65
C ASP A 129 11.10 2.54 -0.23
N PHE A 130 10.57 3.74 0.06
CA PHE A 130 10.56 4.30 1.40
C PHE A 130 9.90 3.35 2.41
N PHE A 131 8.67 2.89 2.15
CA PHE A 131 7.99 1.99 3.09
C PHE A 131 8.68 0.63 3.19
N THR A 132 9.09 0.06 2.06
CA THR A 132 9.72 -1.28 2.04
C THR A 132 11.13 -1.31 2.65
N SER A 133 11.79 -0.15 2.80
CA SER A 133 13.03 -0.03 3.58
C SER A 133 12.84 -0.23 5.09
N TYR A 134 11.62 -0.07 5.60
CA TYR A 134 11.30 -0.19 7.04
C TYR A 134 10.36 -1.35 7.35
N TYR A 135 9.48 -1.72 6.41
CA TYR A 135 8.39 -2.66 6.63
C TYR A 135 8.34 -3.71 5.52
N SER A 136 8.03 -4.94 5.89
CA SER A 136 7.80 -5.99 4.89
C SER A 136 6.44 -5.80 4.21
N GLY A 137 6.36 -6.15 2.93
CA GLY A 137 5.16 -5.90 2.14
C GLY A 137 5.10 -6.73 0.87
N ILE A 138 3.96 -6.67 0.19
CA ILE A 138 3.75 -7.30 -1.11
C ILE A 138 3.47 -6.22 -2.14
N SER A 139 4.32 -6.16 -3.17
CA SER A 139 4.18 -5.17 -4.23
C SER A 139 3.03 -5.54 -5.16
N ILE A 140 2.09 -4.59 -5.29
CA ILE A 140 1.03 -4.64 -6.28
C ILE A 140 1.36 -3.57 -7.31
N ILE A 141 1.95 -3.98 -8.43
CA ILE A 141 2.42 -3.08 -9.49
C ILE A 141 1.33 -2.94 -10.56
N ARG A 142 1.06 -1.71 -11.00
CA ARG A 142 0.08 -1.41 -12.05
C ARG A 142 0.67 -0.47 -13.10
N PRO A 143 0.42 -0.74 -14.40
CA PRO A 143 0.81 0.18 -15.45
C PRO A 143 -0.12 1.40 -15.45
N SER A 144 0.37 2.53 -15.94
CA SER A 144 -0.49 3.67 -16.30
C SER A 144 -0.79 3.69 -17.79
N ASN A 145 -2.00 4.14 -18.11
CA ASN A 145 -2.44 4.48 -19.45
C ASN A 145 -2.60 6.01 -19.56
N GLY A 146 -2.50 6.54 -20.79
CA GLY A 146 -2.64 7.98 -21.04
C GLY A 146 -1.41 8.80 -20.66
N ASN A 147 -1.48 10.11 -20.90
CA ASN A 147 -0.40 11.07 -20.68
C ASN A 147 -0.95 12.35 -20.03
N GLY A 148 -0.10 13.10 -19.33
CA GLY A 148 -0.48 14.42 -18.82
C GLY A 148 -1.57 14.36 -17.75
N LYS A 149 -2.65 15.12 -17.97
CA LYS A 149 -3.82 15.17 -17.08
C LYS A 149 -4.75 13.96 -17.22
N ASP A 150 -4.68 13.25 -18.35
CA ASP A 150 -5.53 12.08 -18.64
C ASP A 150 -4.87 10.77 -18.18
N LYS A 151 -3.75 10.88 -17.45
CA LYS A 151 -3.01 9.73 -16.96
C LYS A 151 -3.82 9.01 -15.88
N GLN A 152 -4.08 7.73 -16.11
CA GLN A 152 -4.81 6.86 -15.21
C GLN A 152 -4.04 5.57 -14.95
N VAL A 153 -4.10 5.04 -13.73
CA VAL A 153 -3.47 3.77 -13.38
C VAL A 153 -4.47 2.65 -13.56
N ALA A 154 -4.11 1.62 -14.33
CA ALA A 154 -5.00 0.50 -14.65
C ALA A 154 -5.02 -0.50 -13.49
N VAL A 155 -5.81 -0.23 -12.43
CA VAL A 155 -5.77 -1.01 -11.19
C VAL A 155 -6.59 -2.30 -11.26
N ASN A 156 -7.84 -2.21 -11.70
CA ASN A 156 -8.76 -3.34 -11.81
C ASN A 156 -8.59 -4.01 -13.17
N LEU A 157 -7.92 -5.16 -13.18
CA LEU A 157 -7.83 -6.00 -14.36
C LEU A 157 -9.15 -6.76 -14.54
N LEU A 158 -9.67 -6.79 -15.77
CA LEU A 158 -10.86 -7.58 -16.10
C LEU A 158 -10.55 -9.07 -15.89
N ARG A 159 -11.27 -9.71 -14.96
CA ARG A 159 -11.24 -11.16 -14.80
C ARG A 159 -12.19 -11.78 -15.81
N VAL A 160 -11.65 -12.48 -16.80
CA VAL A 160 -12.47 -13.28 -17.71
C VAL A 160 -12.93 -14.54 -16.98
N GLN A 161 -14.23 -14.67 -16.75
CA GLN A 161 -14.81 -15.91 -16.23
C GLN A 161 -14.80 -16.96 -17.34
N ASN A 162 -13.73 -17.74 -17.43
CA ASN A 162 -13.71 -18.91 -18.31
C ASN A 162 -14.56 -20.02 -17.68
N LYS A 163 -15.85 -20.08 -18.03
CA LYS A 163 -16.64 -21.30 -17.89
C LYS A 163 -16.18 -22.26 -18.99
N ILE A 164 -15.34 -23.23 -18.65
CA ILE A 164 -15.04 -24.34 -19.56
C ILE A 164 -16.31 -25.19 -19.65
N ILE A 165 -17.05 -25.07 -20.75
CA ILE A 165 -18.16 -25.97 -21.07
C ILE A 165 -17.55 -27.20 -21.72
N PHE A 166 -17.39 -28.28 -20.96
CA PHE A 166 -17.14 -29.59 -21.55
C PHE A 166 -18.47 -30.13 -22.11
N SER A 167 -18.64 -30.07 -23.43
CA SER A 167 -19.62 -30.92 -24.10
C SER A 167 -19.02 -32.33 -24.23
N LEU A 168 -19.36 -33.22 -23.29
CA LEU A 168 -19.15 -34.65 -23.48
C LEU A 168 -20.17 -35.12 -24.52
N ASN A 169 -19.75 -35.17 -25.79
CA ASN A 169 -20.43 -36.00 -26.78
C ASN A 169 -20.07 -37.45 -26.47
N VAL A 170 -20.94 -38.13 -25.72
CA VAL A 170 -20.91 -39.58 -25.58
C VAL A 170 -21.54 -40.14 -26.85
N TYR A 171 -20.71 -40.75 -27.69
CA TYR A 171 -21.16 -41.61 -28.80
C TYR A 171 -21.33 -43.05 -28.30
#